data_AF-A0A913XHM4-F1
#
_entry.id   AF-A0A913XHM4-F1
#
_cell.length_a   1.000
_cell.length_b   1.000
_cell.length_c   1.000
_cell.angle_alpha   90.00
_cell.angle_beta   90.00
_cell.angle_gamma   90.00
#
_symmetry.space_group_name_H-M   'P 1'
#
loop_
_entity.id
_entity.type
_entity.pdbx_description
1 polymer ?
#
loop_
_entity_poly.entity_id
_entity_poly.type
_entity_poly.pdbx_seq_one_letter_code
_entity_poly.pdbx_strand_id
1 'polypeptide(L)'
;MHATNSPEDNRNALTEIQLLREKLMESQRLLVESTRNWQEKFALSERRKLEEAENLKKAGISFKVDNKLPNLVNLNEDPQLSEMLLYILKPGTTTVGHQDNQDIQLNGALVAESHCMIKNTGLQVQVTPL
;
A
#
# COMPACT_ATOMS: atom_id res chain seq x y z
N MET A 1 -11.35 34.76 -60.45
CA MET A 1 -11.86 35.87 -59.64
C MET A 1 -11.34 35.67 -58.22
N HIS A 2 -10.29 36.38 -57.85
CA HIS A 2 -9.76 36.32 -56.49
C HIS A 2 -10.71 37.10 -55.59
N ALA A 3 -11.40 36.40 -54.68
CA ALA A 3 -12.14 37.04 -53.61
C ALA A 3 -11.11 37.74 -52.70
N THR A 4 -10.94 39.04 -52.88
CA THR A 4 -10.22 39.87 -51.92
C THR A 4 -11.10 39.98 -50.69
N ASN A 5 -10.73 39.28 -49.60
CA ASN A 5 -11.42 39.38 -48.33
C ASN A 5 -11.61 40.86 -47.96
N SER A 6 -12.82 41.23 -47.50
CA SER A 6 -13.10 42.59 -47.05
C SER A 6 -12.13 42.96 -45.92
N PRO A 7 -11.68 44.23 -45.82
CA PRO A 7 -10.86 44.69 -44.69
C PRO A 7 -11.46 44.34 -43.33
N GLU A 8 -12.80 44.31 -43.24
CA GLU A 8 -13.52 43.92 -42.02
C GLU A 8 -13.44 42.42 -41.72
N ASP A 9 -13.56 41.56 -42.74
CA ASP A 9 -13.41 40.10 -42.58
C ASP A 9 -12.01 39.75 -42.09
N ASN A 10 -11.01 40.44 -42.64
CA ASN A 10 -9.61 40.26 -42.24
C ASN A 10 -9.38 40.74 -40.81
N ARG A 11 -10.02 41.85 -40.40
CA ARG A 11 -9.96 42.36 -39.02
C ARG A 11 -10.67 41.44 -38.02
N ASN A 12 -11.80 40.86 -38.41
CA ASN A 12 -12.53 39.89 -37.59
C ASN A 12 -11.72 38.61 -37.40
N ALA A 13 -11.14 38.07 -38.48
CA ALA A 13 -10.27 36.90 -38.43
C ALA A 13 -9.02 37.14 -37.55
N LEU A 14 -8.39 38.31 -37.65
CA LEU A 14 -7.25 38.68 -36.78
C LEU A 14 -7.65 38.76 -35.31
N THR A 15 -8.85 39.28 -35.01
CA THR A 15 -9.38 39.37 -33.64
C THR A 15 -9.68 38.00 -33.07
N GLU A 16 -10.27 37.10 -33.87
CA GLU A 16 -10.56 35.72 -33.48
C GLU A 16 -9.28 34.91 -33.23
N ILE A 17 -8.26 35.07 -34.10
CA ILE A 17 -6.94 34.46 -33.91
C ILE A 17 -6.31 34.94 -32.59
N GLN A 18 -6.44 36.23 -32.26
CA GLN A 18 -5.90 36.77 -31.01
C GLN A 18 -6.62 36.19 -29.78
N LEU A 19 -7.95 36.14 -29.80
CA LEU A 19 -8.76 35.50 -28.74
C LEU A 19 -8.42 34.02 -28.54
N LEU A 20 -8.24 33.27 -29.63
CA LEU A 20 -7.87 31.85 -29.56
C LEU A 20 -6.46 31.65 -29.00
N ARG A 21 -5.51 32.54 -29.34
CA ARG A 21 -4.15 32.52 -28.77
C ARG A 21 -4.17 32.80 -27.27
N GLU A 22 -4.97 33.76 -26.81
CA GLU A 22 -5.13 34.07 -25.39
C GLU A 22 -5.73 32.88 -24.62
N LYS A 23 -6.81 32.27 -25.15
CA LYS A 23 -7.40 31.06 -24.56
C LYS A 23 -6.43 29.89 -24.53
N LEU A 24 -5.62 29.70 -25.58
CA LEU A 24 -4.62 28.64 -25.62
C LEU A 24 -3.53 28.85 -24.57
N MET A 25 -3.01 30.08 -24.43
CA MET A 25 -2.02 30.42 -23.41
C MET A 25 -2.56 30.19 -21.99
N GLU A 26 -3.80 30.61 -21.73
CA GLU A 26 -4.44 30.38 -20.43
C GLU A 26 -4.64 28.88 -20.15
N SER A 27 -5.10 28.12 -21.14
CA SER A 27 -5.26 26.66 -21.01
C SER A 27 -3.92 25.96 -20.75
N GLN A 28 -2.86 26.35 -21.45
CA GLN A 28 -1.51 25.82 -21.21
C GLN A 28 -1.02 26.13 -19.80
N ARG A 29 -1.24 27.37 -19.32
CA ARG A 29 -0.88 27.77 -17.96
C ARG A 29 -1.61 26.93 -16.92
N LEU A 30 -2.93 26.77 -17.05
CA LEU A 30 -3.75 25.96 -16.15
C LEU A 30 -3.35 24.48 -16.15
N LEU A 31 -2.96 23.94 -17.31
CA LEU A 31 -2.48 22.56 -17.42
C LEU A 31 -1.17 22.38 -16.67
N VAL A 32 -0.22 23.32 -16.80
CA VAL A 32 1.06 23.28 -16.08
C VAL A 32 0.82 23.35 -14.56
N GLU A 33 -0.03 24.27 -14.11
CA GLU A 33 -0.35 24.42 -12.69
C GLU A 33 -1.07 23.19 -12.12
N SER A 34 -2.03 22.63 -12.87
CA SER A 34 -2.72 21.39 -12.49
C SER A 34 -1.78 20.20 -12.43
N THR A 35 -0.86 20.09 -13.39
CA THR A 35 0.15 19.02 -13.42
C THR A 35 1.06 19.12 -12.20
N ARG A 36 1.52 20.32 -11.86
CA ARG A 36 2.35 20.55 -10.66
C ARG A 36 1.60 20.16 -9.38
N ASN A 37 0.36 20.63 -9.22
CA ASN A 37 -0.48 20.29 -8.08
C ASN A 37 -0.75 18.78 -7.98
N TRP A 38 -0.97 18.11 -9.12
CA TRP A 38 -1.19 16.67 -9.15
C TRP A 38 0.09 15.92 -8.74
N GLN A 39 1.25 16.33 -9.24
CA GLN A 39 2.55 15.75 -8.85
C GLN A 39 2.83 15.92 -7.35
N GLU A 40 2.57 17.11 -6.79
CA GLU A 40 2.71 17.37 -5.35
C GLU A 40 1.78 16.47 -4.52
N LYS A 41 0.50 16.36 -4.92
CA LYS A 41 -0.47 15.47 -4.26
C LYS A 41 -0.10 14.00 -4.39
N PHE A 42 0.38 13.59 -5.56
CA PHE A 42 0.84 12.22 -5.80
C PHE A 42 2.04 11.88 -4.92
N ALA A 43 3.05 12.75 -4.87
CA ALA A 43 4.22 12.57 -4.00
C ALA A 43 3.83 12.50 -2.51
N LEU A 44 2.88 13.35 -2.07
CA LEU A 44 2.35 13.30 -0.72
C LEU A 44 1.63 11.97 -0.44
N SER A 45 0.83 11.48 -1.40
CA SER A 45 0.14 10.19 -1.28
C SER A 45 1.12 9.02 -1.21
N GLU A 46 2.17 9.01 -2.03
CA GLU A 46 3.19 7.96 -2.02
C GLU A 46 3.97 7.95 -0.71
N ARG A 47 4.32 9.13 -0.19
CA ARG A 47 4.97 9.24 1.13
C ARG A 47 4.08 8.68 2.25
N ARG A 48 2.79 9.03 2.27
CA ARG A 48 1.85 8.49 3.28
C ARG A 48 1.73 6.98 3.21
N LYS A 49 1.62 6.41 2.00
CA LYS A 49 1.60 4.95 1.81
C LYS A 49 2.89 4.29 2.31
N LEU A 50 4.04 4.93 2.10
CA LEU A 50 5.32 4.41 2.58
C LEU A 50 5.41 4.45 4.11
N GLU A 51 5.02 5.56 4.73
CA GLU A 51 4.95 5.71 6.19
C GLU A 51 3.97 4.70 6.81
N GLU A 52 2.80 4.51 6.18
CA GLU A 52 1.83 3.51 6.59
C GLU A 52 2.40 2.09 6.46
N ALA A 53 3.05 1.75 5.34
CA ALA A 53 3.72 0.47 5.16
C ALA A 53 4.87 0.25 6.15
N GLU A 54 5.62 1.30 6.53
CA GLU A 54 6.62 1.23 7.59
C GLU A 54 6.00 1.04 8.97
N ASN A 55 4.92 1.75 9.28
CA ASN A 55 4.20 1.60 10.54
C ASN A 55 3.60 0.21 10.67
N LEU A 56 3.03 -0.31 9.57
CA LEU A 56 2.58 -1.69 9.47
C LEU A 56 3.73 -2.66 9.69
N LYS A 57 4.89 -2.46 9.05
CA LYS A 57 6.10 -3.28 9.30
C LYS A 57 6.59 -3.20 10.75
N LYS A 58 6.60 -2.01 11.37
CA LYS A 58 6.95 -1.80 12.79
C LYS A 58 5.93 -2.47 13.72
N ALA A 59 4.67 -2.50 13.32
CA ALA A 59 3.60 -3.26 13.95
C ALA A 59 3.59 -4.75 13.53
N GLY A 60 4.59 -5.22 12.78
CA GLY A 60 4.77 -6.62 12.39
C GLY A 60 3.94 -7.09 11.17
N ILE A 61 3.17 -6.21 10.54
CA ILE A 61 2.29 -6.49 9.40
C ILE A 61 3.07 -6.35 8.07
N SER A 62 3.32 -7.46 7.36
CA SER A 62 3.98 -7.48 6.04
C SER A 62 3.00 -7.84 4.93
N PHE A 63 2.85 -6.96 3.94
CA PHE A 63 1.99 -7.17 2.74
C PHE A 63 2.67 -7.96 1.61
N LYS A 64 3.99 -8.18 1.68
CA LYS A 64 4.71 -9.14 0.84
C LYS A 64 5.09 -10.31 1.71
N VAL A 65 4.36 -11.42 1.56
CA VAL A 65 4.75 -12.68 2.16
C VAL A 65 5.83 -13.28 1.27
N ASP A 66 7.10 -13.02 1.59
CA ASP A 66 8.19 -13.82 1.05
C ASP A 66 8.03 -15.24 1.62
N ASN A 67 7.28 -16.09 0.92
CA ASN A 67 7.02 -17.50 1.23
C ASN A 67 8.28 -18.39 1.16
N LYS A 68 9.47 -17.81 1.18
CA LYS A 68 10.75 -18.53 1.20
C LYS A 68 11.01 -19.17 2.57
N LEU A 69 10.43 -18.61 3.63
CA LEU A 69 10.51 -19.16 4.98
C LEU A 69 9.21 -19.93 5.32
N PRO A 70 9.32 -21.02 6.09
CA PRO A 70 8.14 -21.73 6.61
C PRO A 70 7.20 -20.77 7.35
N ASN A 71 5.91 -20.96 7.19
CA ASN A 71 4.89 -20.11 7.81
C ASN A 71 3.66 -20.93 8.22
N LEU A 72 2.90 -20.40 9.17
CA LEU A 72 1.61 -20.91 9.61
C LEU A 72 0.53 -19.95 9.16
N VAL A 73 -0.52 -20.48 8.52
CA VAL A 73 -1.71 -19.71 8.16
C VAL A 73 -2.81 -20.08 9.12
N ASN A 74 -3.46 -19.08 9.70
CA ASN A 74 -4.65 -19.32 10.51
C ASN A 74 -5.83 -19.66 9.58
N LEU A 75 -6.49 -20.78 9.85
CA LEU A 75 -7.65 -21.25 9.09
C LEU A 75 -8.98 -20.95 9.78
N ASN A 76 -8.95 -20.31 10.94
CA ASN A 76 -10.16 -19.96 11.66
C ASN A 76 -10.95 -18.89 10.90
N GLU A 77 -12.23 -19.16 10.65
CA GLU A 77 -13.12 -18.28 9.87
C GLU A 77 -13.89 -17.29 10.74
N ASP A 78 -13.83 -17.44 12.08
CA ASP A 78 -14.55 -16.58 13.02
C ASP A 78 -13.88 -15.18 13.12
N PRO A 79 -14.55 -14.11 12.65
CA PRO A 79 -14.02 -12.75 12.71
C PRO A 79 -13.84 -12.22 14.15
N GLN A 80 -14.46 -12.84 15.15
CA GLN A 80 -14.37 -12.43 16.55
C GLN A 80 -13.11 -12.97 17.24
N LEU A 81 -12.57 -14.10 16.75
CA LEU A 81 -11.30 -14.66 17.20
C LEU A 81 -10.18 -14.00 16.41
N SER A 82 -9.89 -12.74 16.77
CA SER A 82 -8.92 -11.83 16.11
C SER A 82 -7.46 -12.31 16.24
N GLU A 83 -7.15 -13.49 15.73
CA GLU A 83 -5.79 -13.99 15.62
C GLU A 83 -5.14 -13.51 14.31
N MET A 84 -3.81 -13.53 14.25
CA MET A 84 -3.09 -13.10 13.06
C MET A 84 -3.23 -14.14 11.94
N LEU A 85 -3.55 -13.69 10.73
CA LEU A 85 -3.77 -14.57 9.57
C LEU A 85 -2.55 -15.41 9.19
N LEU A 86 -1.34 -14.90 9.45
CA LEU A 86 -0.09 -15.51 9.00
C LEU A 86 1.05 -15.30 10.01
N TYR A 87 1.72 -16.37 10.40
CA TYR A 87 2.92 -16.36 11.25
C TYR A 87 4.14 -16.86 10.47
N ILE A 88 5.18 -16.04 10.33
CA ILE A 88 6.43 -16.43 9.66
C ILE A 88 7.38 -17.05 10.69
N LEU A 89 7.81 -18.29 10.47
CA LEU A 89 8.74 -19.00 11.35
C LEU A 89 10.19 -18.67 10.96
N LYS A 90 10.80 -17.73 11.67
CA LYS A 90 12.24 -17.40 11.51
C LYS A 90 13.11 -18.51 12.11
N PRO A 91 14.38 -18.67 11.69
CA PRO A 91 15.31 -19.57 12.36
C PRO A 91 15.41 -19.25 13.86
N GLY A 92 15.36 -20.30 14.70
CA GLY A 92 15.29 -20.18 16.14
C GLY A 92 14.13 -20.97 16.75
N THR A 93 13.68 -20.51 17.91
CA THR A 93 12.56 -21.09 18.65
C THR A 93 11.41 -20.10 18.65
N THR A 94 10.21 -20.59 18.41
CA THR A 94 8.94 -19.85 18.49
C THR A 94 8.04 -20.56 19.49
N THR A 95 7.61 -19.86 20.54
CA THR A 95 6.76 -20.43 21.59
C THR A 95 5.28 -20.10 21.36
N VAL A 96 4.38 -21.04 21.68
CA VAL A 96 2.95 -20.94 21.40
C VAL A 96 2.14 -21.23 22.66
N GLY A 97 1.16 -20.39 22.98
CA GLY A 97 0.27 -20.60 24.13
C GLY A 97 -0.66 -19.43 24.40
N HIS A 98 -1.33 -19.42 25.55
CA HIS A 98 -2.25 -18.35 25.94
C HIS A 98 -1.58 -17.24 26.79
N GLN A 99 -0.38 -17.50 27.33
CA GLN A 99 0.34 -16.54 28.18
C GLN A 99 0.87 -15.33 27.39
N ASP A 100 0.87 -14.14 27.99
CA ASP A 100 1.26 -12.86 27.35
C ASP A 100 2.72 -12.76 26.86
N ASN A 101 3.57 -13.72 27.21
CA ASN A 101 4.99 -13.74 26.83
C ASN A 101 5.32 -14.80 25.75
N GLN A 102 4.29 -15.33 25.08
CA GLN A 102 4.45 -16.27 23.97
C GLN A 102 4.66 -15.52 22.65
N ASP A 103 5.50 -16.05 21.76
CA ASP A 103 5.70 -15.47 20.42
C ASP A 103 4.42 -15.52 19.57
N ILE A 104 3.66 -16.61 19.70
CA ILE A 104 2.33 -16.80 19.11
C ILE A 104 1.32 -16.99 20.24
N GLN A 105 0.54 -15.95 20.51
CA GLN A 105 -0.55 -15.99 21.47
C GLN A 105 -1.83 -16.47 20.78
N LEU A 106 -2.46 -17.51 21.32
CA LEU A 106 -3.72 -18.06 20.83
C LEU A 106 -4.82 -17.89 21.89
N ASN A 107 -6.03 -17.58 21.44
CA ASN A 107 -7.17 -17.31 22.30
C ASN A 107 -8.22 -18.42 22.14
N GLY A 108 -7.90 -19.61 22.66
CA GLY A 108 -8.79 -20.76 22.65
C GLY A 108 -8.96 -21.36 24.03
N ALA A 109 -10.19 -21.79 24.35
CA ALA A 109 -10.52 -22.34 25.68
C ALA A 109 -9.71 -23.59 26.08
N LEU A 110 -9.14 -24.30 25.10
CA LEU A 110 -8.32 -25.51 25.30
C LEU A 110 -6.82 -25.27 25.10
N VAL A 111 -6.41 -24.01 24.89
CA VAL A 111 -5.00 -23.64 24.74
C VAL A 111 -4.38 -23.49 26.13
N ALA A 112 -3.27 -24.18 26.37
CA ALA A 112 -2.53 -24.06 27.62
C ALA A 112 -1.71 -22.75 27.66
N GLU A 113 -1.32 -22.30 28.86
CA GLU A 113 -0.43 -21.13 29.03
C GLU A 113 0.85 -21.26 28.19
N SER A 114 1.41 -22.47 28.17
CA SER A 114 2.51 -22.91 27.30
C SER A 114 2.06 -24.19 26.59
N HIS A 115 1.65 -24.07 25.33
CA HIS A 115 0.97 -25.15 24.60
C HIS A 115 1.93 -25.99 23.76
N CYS A 116 2.83 -25.34 23.02
CA CYS A 116 3.88 -26.03 22.28
C CYS A 116 5.05 -25.10 21.95
N MET A 117 6.11 -25.69 21.44
CA MET A 117 7.29 -24.99 20.96
C MET A 117 7.62 -25.44 19.54
N ILE A 118 7.86 -24.48 18.67
CA ILE A 118 8.26 -24.71 17.28
C ILE A 118 9.72 -24.31 17.13
N LYS A 119 10.55 -25.23 16.64
CA LYS A 119 11.97 -24.99 16.37
C LYS A 119 12.24 -25.04 14.88
N ASN A 120 12.76 -23.94 14.33
CA ASN A 120 13.19 -23.86 12.94
C ASN A 120 14.72 -23.78 12.87
N THR A 121 15.38 -24.79 12.32
CA THR A 121 16.84 -24.82 12.12
C THR A 121 17.28 -24.25 10.77
N GLY A 122 16.35 -23.73 9.97
CA GLY A 122 16.55 -23.29 8.59
C GLY A 122 16.41 -24.41 7.55
N LEU A 123 16.63 -25.66 7.95
CA LEU A 123 16.47 -26.85 7.11
C LEU A 123 15.29 -27.72 7.52
N GLN A 124 14.96 -27.72 8.82
CA GLN A 124 13.90 -28.53 9.39
C GLN A 124 13.09 -27.70 10.39
N VAL A 125 11.78 -27.92 10.38
CA VAL A 125 10.85 -27.40 11.39
C VAL A 125 10.38 -28.58 12.23
N GLN A 126 10.52 -28.46 13.56
CA GLN A 126 10.04 -29.44 14.53
C GLN A 126 9.06 -28.77 15.48
N VAL A 127 7.97 -29.48 15.80
CA VAL A 127 6.99 -29.07 16.80
C VAL A 127 7.09 -30.01 17.99
N THR A 128 7.21 -29.45 19.19
CA THR A 128 7.28 -30.20 20.44
C THR A 128 6.11 -29.76 21.34
N PRO A 129 5.19 -30.67 21.71
CA PRO A 129 4.15 -30.36 22.69
C PRO A 129 4.79 -30.11 24.06
N LEU A 130 4.16 -29.26 24.87
CA LEU A 130 4.60 -28.92 26.22
C LEU A 130 3.57 -29.38 27.26
#